data_AF-A0A142WTZ5-F1
#
_entry.id   AF-A0A142WTZ5-F1
#
_cell.length_a   1.000
_cell.length_b   1.000
_cell.length_c   1.000
_cell.angle_alpha   90.00
_cell.angle_beta   90.00
_cell.angle_gamma   90.00
#
_symmetry.space_group_name_H-M   'P 1'
#
loop_
_entity.id
_entity.type
_entity.pdbx_description
1 polymer ?
#
loop_
_entity_poly.entity_id
_entity_poly.type
_entity_poly.pdbx_seq_one_letter_code
_entity_poly.pdbx_strand_id
1 'polypeptide(L)'
;MSPEDTEEPMLPGNVLAKQSLRPCPECGESVRGGMVRCWNCGAFMNPKIQEKFEEMQARPNPSTYTAMSAGEAASLTAQAGPEAEEEDDDDGGFQLSPIAPLGGALVGSPTSLLSSAPAKDEAPAAIPMLEPVKGAEAPVEAPARPQNPADALLDIAMQDDTESARRRKKRSATGGVRTASGGLMIFCPYGCRVEVKEQHRGMTGRCPRCRAPFIVPVDPPDYSVSKSKGAGDKSAVEQSVAYGRWIQDAHLHVVPPEKLVLKPDSLVKVFTNVDLGFGPEGMVVVTLGKKAGGMFGGGDKKDPRDVVLQHLKEGKPPAEIPAADKLFFKPEQLQEMRVVQPVANRSQSMFAGVPVFGGGRIAVQLPSLADTDPPRYLSFGITEFRALAQAVSELYGLVDFGRDCGIPMQDQFTEHRCTYGGAFKSLNNLEFYKADPTVKLVTVGWKCAGCGLTMSEEGRAKADFGGKGAKGIAKAKCPKCQQKFGEVRLEGLPPAAPEAEPAPAT
;
A
#
# COMPACT_ATOMS: atom_id res chain seq x y z
N MET A 1 77.52 -34.07 15.53
CA MET A 1 77.83 -32.68 15.92
C MET A 1 76.50 -31.94 16.00
N SER A 2 75.92 -31.89 17.20
CA SER A 2 74.96 -30.85 17.59
C SER A 2 75.75 -29.53 17.81
N PRO A 3 75.13 -28.33 17.85
CA PRO A 3 74.12 -27.91 18.86
C PRO A 3 72.82 -27.34 18.19
N GLU A 4 71.62 -27.54 18.72
CA GLU A 4 70.99 -26.94 19.94
C GLU A 4 70.45 -25.50 19.74
N ASP A 5 69.20 -25.34 20.24
CA ASP A 5 68.50 -24.12 20.71
C ASP A 5 67.98 -23.11 19.64
N THR A 6 66.75 -22.57 19.66
CA THR A 6 65.79 -22.30 20.74
C THR A 6 64.37 -22.17 20.15
N GLU A 7 63.37 -22.83 20.74
CA GLU A 7 61.94 -22.52 20.51
C GLU A 7 61.49 -21.43 21.49
N GLU A 8 61.02 -20.29 20.97
CA GLU A 8 60.18 -19.31 21.69
C GLU A 8 58.75 -19.35 21.11
N PRO A 9 57.70 -19.40 21.94
CA PRO A 9 56.31 -19.34 21.47
C PRO A 9 55.88 -17.89 21.27
N MET A 10 55.73 -17.46 20.01
CA MET A 10 55.08 -16.19 19.68
C MET A 10 53.55 -16.30 19.80
N LEU A 11 52.99 -15.49 20.70
CA LEU A 11 51.56 -15.22 20.86
C LEU A 11 50.92 -14.68 19.56
N PRO A 12 49.61 -14.94 19.31
CA PRO A 12 48.89 -14.41 18.15
C PRO A 12 48.62 -12.91 18.30
N GLY A 13 49.61 -12.10 17.93
CA GLY A 13 49.47 -10.66 17.77
C GLY A 13 48.78 -10.30 16.46
N ASN A 14 47.53 -9.84 16.57
CA ASN A 14 46.91 -8.78 15.78
C ASN A 14 47.52 -8.50 14.39
N VAL A 15 47.24 -9.36 13.41
CA VAL A 15 47.57 -9.11 11.99
C VAL A 15 46.51 -8.16 11.43
N LEU A 16 46.71 -6.87 11.64
CA LEU A 16 46.17 -5.83 10.75
C LEU A 16 46.73 -6.15 9.37
N ALA A 17 45.90 -6.83 8.56
CA ALA A 17 46.23 -7.22 7.21
C ALA A 17 46.74 -5.98 6.45
N LYS A 18 48.04 -5.92 6.19
CA LYS A 18 48.60 -5.06 5.14
C LYS A 18 47.83 -5.43 3.88
N GLN A 19 46.87 -4.60 3.49
CA GLN A 19 46.10 -4.77 2.27
C GLN A 19 47.10 -4.70 1.12
N SER A 20 47.56 -5.86 0.65
CA SER A 20 48.49 -5.93 -0.47
C SER A 20 47.79 -5.39 -1.71
N LEU A 21 48.16 -4.17 -2.09
CA LEU A 21 47.76 -3.57 -3.35
C LEU A 21 48.52 -4.31 -4.46
N ARG A 22 47.79 -4.79 -5.47
CA ARG A 22 48.38 -5.43 -6.65
C ARG A 22 47.99 -4.63 -7.90
N PRO A 23 48.93 -4.37 -8.82
CA PRO A 23 48.60 -3.67 -10.06
C PRO A 23 47.75 -4.56 -10.97
N CYS A 24 46.80 -3.95 -11.67
CA CYS A 24 45.99 -4.62 -12.68
C CYS A 24 46.89 -5.02 -13.87
N PRO A 25 46.76 -6.25 -14.40
CA PRO A 25 47.57 -6.71 -15.53
C PRO A 25 47.30 -5.96 -16.84
N GLU A 26 46.13 -5.34 -17.02
CA GLU A 26 45.80 -4.63 -18.26
C GLU A 26 46.06 -3.12 -18.18
N CYS A 27 45.59 -2.44 -17.13
CA CYS A 27 45.69 -0.98 -17.04
C CYS A 27 46.73 -0.49 -16.03
N GLY A 28 47.37 -1.37 -15.26
CA GLY A 28 48.38 -1.01 -14.26
C GLY A 28 47.84 -0.41 -12.95
N GLU A 29 46.53 -0.18 -12.83
CA GLU A 29 45.90 0.44 -11.66
C GLU A 29 46.05 -0.42 -10.39
N SER A 30 46.34 0.19 -9.24
CA SER A 30 46.53 -0.54 -7.98
C SER A 30 45.20 -0.94 -7.35
N VAL A 31 44.91 -2.24 -7.30
CA VAL A 31 43.66 -2.80 -6.77
C VAL A 31 43.93 -3.51 -5.43
N ARG A 32 42.97 -3.45 -4.50
CA ARG A 32 43.05 -4.16 -3.21
C ARG A 32 43.09 -5.68 -3.43
N GLY A 33 43.99 -6.36 -2.74
CA GLY A 33 44.07 -7.83 -2.76
C GLY A 33 42.73 -8.48 -2.38
N GLY A 34 42.29 -9.45 -3.20
CA GLY A 34 41.00 -10.15 -3.05
C GLY A 34 39.93 -9.75 -4.07
N MET A 35 40.13 -8.68 -4.83
CA MET A 35 39.18 -8.28 -5.87
C MET A 35 39.33 -9.14 -7.14
N VAL A 36 38.22 -9.65 -7.66
CA VAL A 36 38.21 -10.54 -8.83
C VAL A 36 38.39 -9.78 -10.14
N ARG A 37 37.90 -8.53 -10.20
CA ARG A 37 38.00 -7.64 -11.36
C ARG A 37 38.58 -6.29 -10.95
N CYS A 38 39.33 -5.67 -11.85
CA CYS A 38 39.80 -4.30 -11.68
C CYS A 38 38.60 -3.35 -11.70
N TRP A 39 38.53 -2.44 -10.73
CA TRP A 39 37.48 -1.41 -10.68
C TRP A 39 37.53 -0.44 -11.87
N ASN A 40 38.74 -0.16 -12.40
CA ASN A 40 38.92 0.83 -13.47
C ASN A 40 38.60 0.26 -14.86
N CYS A 41 39.25 -0.85 -15.26
CA CYS A 41 39.07 -1.42 -16.60
C CYS A 41 38.16 -2.66 -16.67
N GLY A 42 37.76 -3.24 -15.53
CA GLY A 42 36.92 -4.44 -15.49
C GLY A 42 37.64 -5.76 -15.81
N ALA A 43 38.94 -5.72 -16.11
CA ALA A 43 39.77 -6.90 -16.39
C ALA A 43 39.86 -7.82 -15.17
N PHE A 44 39.97 -9.13 -15.39
CA PHE A 44 40.15 -10.09 -14.31
C PHE A 44 41.54 -9.97 -13.69
N MET A 45 41.59 -9.92 -12.36
CA MET A 45 42.87 -9.84 -11.63
C MET A 45 43.60 -11.19 -11.58
N ASN A 46 42.91 -12.29 -11.90
CA ASN A 46 43.48 -13.63 -11.94
C ASN A 46 43.06 -14.35 -13.23
N PRO A 47 44.00 -14.72 -14.11
CA PRO A 47 43.69 -15.36 -15.40
C PRO A 47 42.99 -16.72 -15.23
N LYS A 48 43.20 -17.44 -14.13
CA LYS A 48 42.52 -18.73 -13.87
C LYS A 48 41.02 -18.56 -13.62
N ILE A 49 40.60 -17.42 -13.06
CA ILE A 49 39.18 -17.13 -12.82
C ILE A 49 38.51 -16.72 -14.13
N GLN A 50 39.24 -15.98 -14.98
CA GLN A 50 38.78 -15.63 -16.32
C GLN A 50 38.51 -16.87 -17.16
N GLU A 51 39.44 -17.83 -17.19
CA GLU A 51 39.29 -19.09 -17.94
C GLU A 51 38.07 -19.90 -17.48
N LYS A 52 37.85 -20.04 -16.16
CA LYS A 52 36.65 -20.72 -15.63
C LYS A 52 35.36 -19.99 -15.96
N PHE A 53 35.39 -18.66 -16.00
CA PHE A 53 34.23 -17.86 -16.37
C PHE A 53 33.89 -18.03 -17.85
N GLU A 54 34.90 -18.07 -18.72
CA GLU A 54 34.75 -18.37 -20.15
C GLU A 54 34.24 -19.81 -20.37
N GLU A 55 34.72 -20.79 -19.61
CA GLU A 55 34.21 -22.18 -19.64
C GLU A 55 32.73 -22.25 -19.21
N MET A 56 32.34 -21.53 -18.17
CA MET A 56 30.95 -21.49 -17.69
C MET A 56 30.01 -20.79 -18.68
N GLN A 57 30.51 -19.79 -19.42
CA GLN A 57 29.75 -19.18 -20.51
C GLN A 57 29.64 -20.09 -21.73
N ALA A 58 30.67 -20.89 -22.02
CA ALA A 58 30.66 -21.85 -23.12
C ALA A 58 29.76 -23.07 -22.84
N ARG A 59 29.57 -23.43 -21.56
CA ARG A 59 28.74 -24.55 -21.11
C ARG A 59 27.75 -24.07 -20.04
N PRO A 60 26.73 -23.28 -20.41
CA PRO A 60 25.70 -22.88 -19.46
C PRO A 60 25.05 -24.14 -18.89
N ASN A 61 25.05 -24.27 -17.56
CA ASN A 61 24.42 -25.42 -16.92
C ASN A 61 22.96 -25.51 -17.38
N PRO A 62 22.50 -26.66 -17.89
CA PRO A 62 21.12 -26.80 -18.32
C PRO A 62 20.23 -26.53 -17.11
N SER A 63 19.32 -25.57 -17.23
CA SER A 63 18.30 -25.32 -16.22
C SER A 63 17.46 -26.58 -16.10
N THR A 64 17.65 -27.33 -15.01
CA THR A 64 16.77 -28.43 -14.64
C THR A 64 15.42 -27.85 -14.26
N TYR A 65 14.55 -27.66 -15.25
CA TYR A 65 13.11 -27.63 -15.02
C TYR A 65 12.66 -29.08 -14.86
N THR A 66 12.50 -29.51 -13.61
CA THR A 66 11.83 -30.78 -13.32
C THR A 66 10.37 -30.62 -13.74
N ALA A 67 10.03 -31.12 -14.93
CA ALA A 67 8.66 -31.32 -15.33
C ALA A 67 8.04 -32.36 -14.39
N MET A 68 7.19 -31.92 -13.46
CA MET A 68 6.40 -32.83 -12.65
C MET A 68 5.54 -33.69 -13.57
N SER A 69 5.86 -34.98 -13.63
CA SER A 69 5.07 -35.95 -14.38
C SER A 69 3.76 -36.21 -13.65
N ALA A 70 2.66 -36.31 -14.40
CA ALA A 70 1.29 -36.38 -13.88
C ALA A 70 0.94 -37.70 -13.14
N GLY A 71 1.93 -38.50 -12.74
CA GLY A 71 1.75 -39.79 -12.08
C GLY A 71 2.01 -39.82 -10.56
N GLU A 72 2.66 -38.80 -9.99
CA GLU A 72 3.07 -38.81 -8.57
C GLU A 72 2.08 -38.17 -7.59
N ALA A 73 0.90 -37.76 -8.04
CA ALA A 73 -0.14 -37.20 -7.17
C ALA A 73 -0.98 -38.27 -6.44
N ALA A 74 -0.78 -39.57 -6.68
CA ALA A 74 -1.66 -40.64 -6.18
C ALA A 74 -1.02 -41.61 -5.17
N SER A 75 0.26 -41.44 -4.78
CA SER A 75 0.97 -42.44 -3.97
C SER A 75 1.48 -41.94 -2.61
N LEU A 76 0.79 -40.97 -2.00
CA LEU A 76 1.06 -40.51 -0.62
C LEU A 76 -0.04 -40.91 0.38
N THR A 77 -1.00 -41.76 -0.02
CA THR A 77 -2.17 -42.10 0.81
C THR A 77 -2.28 -43.57 1.22
N ALA A 78 -1.23 -44.38 1.11
CA ALA A 78 -1.28 -45.75 1.63
C ALA A 78 0.08 -46.24 2.14
N GLN A 79 0.08 -46.69 3.41
CA GLN A 79 1.15 -47.43 4.13
C GLN A 79 2.23 -46.51 4.72
N ALA A 80 2.53 -46.46 6.03
CA ALA A 80 2.42 -47.46 7.07
C ALA A 80 2.45 -46.84 8.50
N GLY A 81 1.73 -47.45 9.46
CA GLY A 81 2.22 -47.61 10.85
C GLY A 81 2.73 -49.05 11.03
N PRO A 82 3.00 -49.60 12.24
CA PRO A 82 2.92 -49.06 13.62
C PRO A 82 4.15 -49.42 14.53
N GLU A 83 4.05 -49.12 15.85
CA GLU A 83 4.81 -49.67 17.03
C GLU A 83 6.23 -49.10 17.31
N ALA A 84 6.73 -48.88 18.54
CA ALA A 84 6.23 -48.89 19.92
C ALA A 84 7.27 -48.18 20.85
N GLU A 85 6.76 -47.61 21.95
CA GLU A 85 7.32 -47.44 23.32
C GLU A 85 8.82 -47.18 23.56
N GLU A 86 9.11 -46.07 24.27
CA GLU A 86 9.99 -46.07 25.47
C GLU A 86 9.62 -44.87 26.37
N GLU A 87 9.47 -45.17 27.66
CA GLU A 87 9.31 -44.25 28.79
C GLU A 87 10.67 -43.66 29.16
N ASP A 88 10.74 -42.37 29.52
CA ASP A 88 11.41 -41.91 30.75
C ASP A 88 11.32 -40.38 30.90
N ASP A 89 11.06 -39.97 32.15
CA ASP A 89 11.14 -38.62 32.70
C ASP A 89 12.50 -37.95 32.43
N ASP A 90 12.52 -36.65 32.08
CA ASP A 90 13.35 -35.64 32.78
C ASP A 90 13.11 -34.21 32.25
N ASP A 91 13.01 -33.26 33.18
CA ASP A 91 13.00 -31.81 32.97
C ASP A 91 14.34 -31.34 32.38
N GLY A 92 14.35 -30.91 31.12
CA GLY A 92 15.58 -30.49 30.42
C GLY A 92 15.44 -29.20 29.63
N GLY A 93 15.47 -28.06 30.32
CA GLY A 93 15.57 -26.74 29.71
C GLY A 93 16.85 -26.57 28.87
N PHE A 94 16.71 -26.30 27.57
CA PHE A 94 17.84 -25.92 26.74
C PHE A 94 18.09 -24.41 26.81
N GLN A 95 18.96 -24.04 27.76
CA GLN A 95 19.50 -22.69 27.94
C GLN A 95 20.54 -22.37 26.85
N LEU A 96 20.39 -21.22 26.20
CA LEU A 96 21.48 -20.58 25.46
C LEU A 96 22.40 -19.89 26.47
N SER A 97 23.60 -20.42 26.66
CA SER A 97 24.63 -19.81 27.51
C SER A 97 25.18 -18.52 26.87
N PRO A 98 25.15 -17.38 27.55
CA PRO A 98 26.03 -16.25 27.26
C PRO A 98 27.37 -16.45 27.96
N ILE A 99 28.45 -16.37 27.18
CA ILE A 99 29.82 -16.29 27.70
C ILE A 99 30.03 -14.88 28.26
N ALA A 100 30.36 -14.81 29.55
CA ALA A 100 30.70 -13.61 30.29
C ALA A 100 32.12 -13.09 29.98
N PRO A 101 32.40 -11.79 30.17
CA PRO A 101 33.72 -11.34 30.58
C PRO A 101 33.82 -11.24 32.12
N LEU A 102 34.97 -11.68 32.61
CA LEU A 102 35.44 -11.57 34.00
C LEU A 102 35.48 -10.12 34.50
N GLY A 103 35.22 -9.97 35.80
CA GLY A 103 35.11 -8.70 36.52
C GLY A 103 36.41 -8.10 37.07
N GLY A 104 36.20 -7.09 37.93
CA GLY A 104 37.20 -6.30 38.65
C GLY A 104 36.69 -4.85 38.79
N ALA A 105 35.71 -4.54 39.63
CA ALA A 105 35.78 -4.31 41.08
C ALA A 105 36.09 -2.84 41.47
N LEU A 106 35.25 -2.35 42.40
CA LEU A 106 35.46 -1.33 43.43
C LEU A 106 35.03 0.14 43.18
N VAL A 107 34.19 0.56 44.14
CA VAL A 107 34.04 1.88 44.82
C VAL A 107 33.46 3.09 44.11
N GLY A 108 32.38 3.62 44.72
CA GLY A 108 32.28 5.06 45.00
C GLY A 108 31.01 5.74 44.52
N SER A 109 29.97 5.79 45.37
CA SER A 109 29.03 6.93 45.37
C SER A 109 29.80 8.21 45.68
N PRO A 110 29.42 9.35 45.09
CA PRO A 110 28.75 10.34 45.93
C PRO A 110 27.63 11.13 45.25
N THR A 111 26.77 11.62 46.14
CA THR A 111 25.79 12.70 46.03
C THR A 111 26.36 14.05 45.57
N SER A 112 25.61 14.80 44.75
CA SER A 112 25.38 16.26 44.84
C SER A 112 24.40 16.65 43.72
N LEU A 113 23.22 17.24 43.99
CA LEU A 113 22.94 18.58 44.51
C LEU A 113 23.33 19.72 43.54
N LEU A 114 22.36 20.63 43.37
CA LEU A 114 22.39 21.98 42.77
C LEU A 114 22.35 22.00 41.23
N SER A 115 21.62 22.89 40.53
CA SER A 115 20.99 24.15 40.96
C SER A 115 20.01 24.70 39.92
N SER A 116 19.00 25.39 40.43
CA SER A 116 18.47 26.70 39.99
C SER A 116 17.85 26.92 38.60
N ALA A 117 16.53 27.14 38.63
CA ALA A 117 15.87 28.21 37.87
C ALA A 117 16.38 29.61 38.34
N PRO A 118 16.16 30.71 37.58
CA PRO A 118 14.87 31.41 37.70
C PRO A 118 14.36 32.11 36.42
N ALA A 119 13.11 32.56 36.57
CA ALA A 119 12.20 33.25 35.65
C ALA A 119 12.60 34.69 35.27
N LYS A 120 12.02 35.22 34.17
CA LYS A 120 10.92 36.22 34.15
C LYS A 120 10.78 36.94 32.81
N ASP A 121 9.52 37.26 32.50
CA ASP A 121 8.95 38.44 31.81
C ASP A 121 9.56 38.91 30.48
N GLU A 122 8.75 39.03 29.43
CA GLU A 122 8.10 40.31 29.05
C GLU A 122 7.30 40.16 27.74
N ALA A 123 6.06 40.66 27.75
CA ALA A 123 5.25 40.93 26.56
C ALA A 123 5.81 42.14 25.80
N PRO A 124 5.40 42.38 24.53
CA PRO A 124 4.55 43.55 24.39
C PRO A 124 3.46 43.50 23.31
N ALA A 125 2.37 44.18 23.66
CA ALA A 125 1.64 45.22 22.92
C ALA A 125 1.00 44.90 21.54
N ALA A 126 -0.32 44.86 21.63
CA ALA A 126 -1.34 45.25 20.68
C ALA A 126 -0.98 46.40 19.72
N ILE A 127 -1.36 46.21 18.44
CA ILE A 127 -1.49 47.27 17.43
C ILE A 127 -3.01 47.44 17.16
N PRO A 128 -3.56 48.66 17.20
CA PRO A 128 -4.99 48.90 17.15
C PRO A 128 -5.59 48.75 15.74
N MET A 129 -6.80 48.18 15.72
CA MET A 129 -7.74 48.19 14.60
C MET A 129 -8.25 49.61 14.34
N LEU A 130 -8.32 50.01 13.07
CA LEU A 130 -9.08 51.16 12.60
C LEU A 130 -10.35 50.66 11.89
N GLU A 131 -11.49 51.13 12.38
CA GLU A 131 -12.83 50.95 11.83
C GLU A 131 -13.13 51.94 10.67
N PRO A 132 -14.20 51.70 9.89
CA PRO A 132 -14.40 52.25 8.55
C PRO A 132 -15.23 53.54 8.56
N VAL A 133 -14.95 54.44 7.60
CA VAL A 133 -15.83 55.59 7.30
C VAL A 133 -16.58 55.33 6.00
N LYS A 134 -17.90 55.54 6.08
CA LYS A 134 -18.93 55.31 5.07
C LYS A 134 -19.36 56.67 4.50
N GLY A 135 -19.52 56.79 3.18
CA GLY A 135 -20.15 57.92 2.48
C GLY A 135 -19.76 57.90 0.99
N ALA A 136 -20.55 57.32 0.09
CA ALA A 136 -21.80 57.80 -0.53
C ALA A 136 -21.56 58.58 -1.84
N GLU A 137 -22.01 57.94 -2.92
CA GLU A 137 -22.62 58.45 -4.17
C GLU A 137 -21.76 58.97 -5.36
N ALA A 138 -22.20 58.50 -6.54
CA ALA A 138 -21.68 58.57 -7.92
C ALA A 138 -21.96 59.97 -8.59
N PRO A 139 -21.72 60.25 -9.90
CA PRO A 139 -21.40 59.37 -11.06
C PRO A 139 -20.39 59.93 -12.13
N VAL A 140 -20.23 59.16 -13.21
CA VAL A 140 -19.86 59.53 -14.62
C VAL A 140 -18.45 59.14 -15.15
N GLU A 141 -18.49 58.69 -16.40
CA GLU A 141 -17.56 58.01 -17.33
C GLU A 141 -16.14 58.55 -17.59
N ALA A 142 -15.30 57.59 -18.05
CA ALA A 142 -14.06 57.66 -18.86
C ALA A 142 -12.67 57.61 -18.15
N PRO A 143 -11.64 56.94 -18.74
CA PRO A 143 -10.57 56.29 -17.99
C PRO A 143 -9.43 57.26 -17.62
N ALA A 144 -9.24 57.48 -16.32
CA ALA A 144 -8.12 58.25 -15.78
C ALA A 144 -6.96 57.35 -15.37
N ARG A 145 -5.78 57.74 -15.82
CA ARG A 145 -4.44 57.30 -15.43
C ARG A 145 -4.33 57.12 -13.90
N PRO A 146 -3.73 56.03 -13.38
CA PRO A 146 -3.68 55.78 -11.93
C PRO A 146 -2.89 56.90 -11.21
N GLN A 147 -3.52 57.48 -10.18
CA GLN A 147 -3.00 58.61 -9.40
C GLN A 147 -2.11 58.18 -8.21
N ASN A 148 -1.84 56.88 -8.05
CA ASN A 148 -0.96 56.37 -7.00
C ASN A 148 0.20 55.57 -7.61
N PRO A 149 1.47 55.89 -7.28
CA PRO A 149 2.63 55.15 -7.78
C PRO A 149 2.65 53.69 -7.27
N ALA A 150 1.99 53.41 -6.15
CA ALA A 150 1.85 52.06 -5.60
C ALA A 150 0.95 51.16 -6.45
N ASP A 151 -0.18 51.69 -6.96
CA ASP A 151 -1.12 50.94 -7.79
C ASP A 151 -0.54 50.68 -9.19
N ALA A 152 0.24 51.63 -9.73
CA ALA A 152 0.97 51.43 -10.98
C ALA A 152 2.02 50.31 -10.88
N LEU A 153 2.67 50.13 -9.71
CA LEU A 153 3.61 49.03 -9.48
C LEU A 153 2.90 47.68 -9.33
N LEU A 154 1.70 47.68 -8.72
CA LEU A 154 0.90 46.48 -8.57
C LEU A 154 0.39 45.98 -9.94
N ASP A 155 -0.07 46.90 -10.80
CA ASP A 155 -0.50 46.57 -12.17
C ASP A 155 0.66 46.04 -13.02
N ILE A 156 1.85 46.63 -12.89
CA ILE A 156 3.06 46.13 -13.58
C ILE A 156 3.41 44.73 -13.09
N ALA A 157 3.34 44.45 -11.78
CA ALA A 157 3.61 43.12 -11.22
C ALA A 157 2.56 42.08 -11.69
N MET A 158 1.28 42.44 -11.69
CA MET A 158 0.21 41.57 -12.20
C MET A 158 0.35 41.31 -13.72
N GLN A 159 0.81 42.30 -14.47
CA GLN A 159 1.08 42.13 -15.91
C GLN A 159 2.30 41.23 -16.15
N ASP A 160 3.34 41.30 -15.33
CA ASP A 160 4.55 40.48 -15.46
C ASP A 160 4.31 39.01 -15.05
N ASP A 161 3.48 38.78 -14.03
CA ASP A 161 3.03 37.44 -13.62
C ASP A 161 2.16 36.78 -14.69
N THR A 162 1.25 37.54 -15.31
CA THR A 162 0.41 37.02 -16.40
C THR A 162 1.20 36.75 -17.68
N GLU A 163 2.22 37.56 -17.99
CA GLU A 163 3.15 37.28 -19.09
C GLU A 163 4.01 36.04 -18.80
N SER A 164 4.53 35.91 -17.58
CA SER A 164 5.31 34.76 -17.12
C SER A 164 4.50 33.46 -17.15
N ALA A 165 3.24 33.48 -16.73
CA ALA A 165 2.32 32.35 -16.82
C ALA A 165 2.03 31.95 -18.28
N ARG A 166 1.86 32.93 -19.18
CA ARG A 166 1.71 32.68 -20.62
C ARG A 166 2.97 32.08 -21.25
N ARG A 167 4.17 32.51 -20.85
CA ARG A 167 5.44 31.93 -21.30
C ARG A 167 5.63 30.50 -20.80
N ARG A 168 5.22 30.18 -19.56
CA ARG A 168 5.26 28.81 -19.01
C ARG A 168 4.31 27.87 -19.75
N LYS A 169 3.07 28.29 -20.02
CA LYS A 169 2.10 27.47 -20.78
C LYS A 169 2.52 27.19 -22.23
N LYS A 170 3.28 28.08 -22.87
CA LYS A 170 3.84 27.83 -24.20
C LYS A 170 5.03 26.84 -24.22
N ARG A 171 5.64 26.54 -23.08
CA ARG A 171 6.85 25.68 -23.01
C ARG A 171 6.57 24.20 -22.67
N SER A 172 5.36 23.82 -22.24
CA SER A 172 5.12 22.49 -21.67
C SER A 172 4.42 21.47 -22.60
N ALA A 173 4.34 21.69 -23.91
CA ALA A 173 3.54 20.83 -24.80
C ALA A 173 4.28 20.15 -25.96
N THR A 174 5.61 20.24 -26.06
CA THR A 174 6.32 19.61 -27.20
C THR A 174 7.68 19.03 -26.81
N GLY A 175 7.80 17.72 -27.11
CA GLY A 175 8.94 16.81 -27.03
C GLY A 175 10.34 17.36 -26.77
N GLY A 176 10.98 16.76 -25.76
CA GLY A 176 12.44 16.69 -25.61
C GLY A 176 13.12 17.96 -25.11
N VAL A 177 14.01 17.82 -24.13
CA VAL A 177 14.92 18.90 -23.72
C VAL A 177 15.85 19.20 -24.90
N ARG A 178 15.58 20.30 -25.61
CA ARG A 178 16.45 20.83 -26.66
C ARG A 178 17.75 21.33 -26.04
N THR A 179 18.89 20.83 -26.51
CA THR A 179 20.22 21.34 -26.12
C THR A 179 20.50 22.66 -26.84
N ALA A 180 21.43 23.46 -26.31
CA ALA A 180 21.84 24.74 -26.90
C ALA A 180 22.39 24.62 -28.35
N SER A 181 22.76 23.40 -28.75
CA SER A 181 23.25 22.99 -30.08
C SER A 181 22.13 22.57 -31.06
N GLY A 182 20.85 22.64 -30.67
CA GLY A 182 19.72 22.25 -31.53
C GLY A 182 19.57 20.73 -31.70
N GLY A 183 20.14 19.93 -30.80
CA GLY A 183 20.00 18.48 -30.76
C GLY A 183 18.83 18.01 -29.90
N LEU A 184 18.29 16.82 -30.23
CA LEU A 184 17.33 16.07 -29.41
C LEU A 184 18.11 15.11 -28.51
N MET A 185 17.87 15.18 -27.20
CA MET A 185 18.44 14.24 -26.24
C MET A 185 17.57 12.99 -26.15
N ILE A 186 18.14 11.84 -26.52
CA ILE A 186 17.48 10.53 -26.44
C ILE A 186 18.22 9.63 -25.47
N PHE A 187 17.47 8.79 -24.79
CA PHE A 187 17.99 7.76 -23.89
C PHE A 187 18.00 6.42 -24.61
N CYS A 188 19.17 5.80 -24.67
CA CYS A 188 19.34 4.41 -25.10
C CYS A 188 18.62 3.46 -24.10
N PRO A 189 18.18 2.24 -24.50
CA PRO A 189 17.57 1.25 -23.59
C PRO A 189 18.40 0.94 -22.33
N TYR A 190 19.72 1.14 -22.39
CA TYR A 190 20.63 0.95 -21.25
C TYR A 190 20.90 2.26 -20.48
N GLY A 191 20.08 3.30 -20.65
CA GLY A 191 20.15 4.55 -19.88
C GLY A 191 21.22 5.55 -20.31
N CYS A 192 21.96 5.30 -21.41
CA CYS A 192 22.96 6.24 -21.91
C CYS A 192 22.30 7.43 -22.62
N ARG A 193 22.73 8.66 -22.28
CA ARG A 193 22.31 9.90 -22.94
C ARG A 193 23.02 10.05 -24.28
N VAL A 194 22.26 10.24 -25.36
CA VAL A 194 22.77 10.44 -26.72
C VAL A 194 22.15 11.71 -27.28
N GLU A 195 23.00 12.65 -27.73
CA GLU A 195 22.56 13.83 -28.45
C GLU A 195 22.49 13.50 -29.94
N VAL A 196 21.31 13.67 -30.52
CA VAL A 196 21.07 13.35 -31.93
C VAL A 196 20.59 14.60 -32.65
N LYS A 197 21.15 14.89 -33.83
CA LYS A 197 20.69 16.01 -34.66
C LYS A 197 19.25 15.78 -35.10
N GLU A 198 18.49 16.85 -35.22
CA GLU A 198 17.10 16.85 -35.69
C GLU A 198 16.91 16.17 -37.07
N GLN A 199 17.95 16.18 -37.91
CA GLN A 199 17.97 15.49 -39.21
C GLN A 199 17.88 13.96 -39.14
N HIS A 200 18.16 13.35 -37.98
CA HIS A 200 18.12 11.90 -37.80
C HIS A 200 16.82 11.40 -37.15
N ARG A 201 15.78 12.23 -37.10
CA ARG A 201 14.43 11.80 -36.69
C ARG A 201 13.91 10.67 -37.58
N GLY A 202 13.33 9.65 -36.97
CA GLY A 202 12.84 8.45 -37.66
C GLY A 202 13.94 7.47 -38.12
N MET A 203 15.22 7.80 -37.95
CA MET A 203 16.31 6.88 -38.24
C MET A 203 16.69 6.05 -37.01
N THR A 204 17.18 4.83 -37.26
CA THR A 204 17.74 3.97 -36.21
C THR A 204 19.22 4.25 -36.04
N GLY A 205 19.64 4.70 -34.85
CA GLY A 205 21.02 4.95 -34.49
C GLY A 205 21.61 3.85 -33.59
N ARG A 206 22.94 3.85 -33.39
CA ARG A 206 23.61 3.03 -32.37
C ARG A 206 24.22 3.93 -31.31
N CYS A 207 24.03 3.58 -30.04
CA CYS A 207 24.57 4.38 -28.94
C CYS A 207 26.12 4.37 -28.98
N PRO A 208 26.80 5.52 -28.86
CA PRO A 208 28.26 5.57 -28.88
C PRO A 208 28.91 4.89 -27.66
N ARG A 209 28.18 4.77 -26.53
CA ARG A 209 28.70 4.16 -25.30
C ARG A 209 28.50 2.64 -25.23
N CYS A 210 27.29 2.15 -25.54
CA CYS A 210 26.97 0.72 -25.40
C CYS A 210 26.62 0.02 -26.72
N ARG A 211 26.69 0.72 -27.86
CA ARG A 211 26.40 0.21 -29.22
C ARG A 211 25.01 -0.35 -29.45
N ALA A 212 24.11 -0.27 -28.47
CA ALA A 212 22.74 -0.73 -28.60
C ALA A 212 21.97 0.12 -29.63
N PRO A 213 21.10 -0.51 -30.45
CA PRO A 213 20.26 0.20 -31.40
C PRO A 213 19.18 0.99 -30.66
N PHE A 214 18.89 2.20 -31.11
CA PHE A 214 17.78 3.02 -30.62
C PHE A 214 17.09 3.74 -31.79
N ILE A 215 15.81 4.03 -31.64
CA ILE A 215 15.00 4.70 -32.65
C ILE A 215 14.78 6.15 -32.22
N VAL A 216 15.06 7.11 -33.10
CA VAL A 216 14.82 8.53 -32.84
C VAL A 216 13.33 8.81 -33.09
N PRO A 217 12.53 9.19 -32.07
CA PRO A 217 11.10 9.44 -32.26
C PRO A 217 10.86 10.53 -33.31
N VAL A 218 10.00 10.22 -34.29
CA VAL A 218 9.36 11.24 -35.13
C VAL A 218 8.29 11.88 -34.25
N ASP A 219 8.22 13.22 -34.23
CA ASP A 219 7.15 13.90 -33.50
C ASP A 219 5.79 13.32 -33.93
N PRO A 220 4.85 13.06 -33.00
CA PRO A 220 3.52 12.60 -33.38
C PRO A 220 2.90 13.64 -34.35
N PRO A 221 2.14 13.21 -35.37
CA PRO A 221 1.51 14.14 -36.30
C PRO A 221 0.65 15.13 -35.51
N ASP A 222 0.81 16.42 -35.80
CA ASP A 222 0.00 17.49 -35.24
C ASP A 222 -1.49 17.20 -35.55
N TYR A 223 -2.22 16.65 -34.58
CA TYR A 223 -3.67 16.69 -34.62
C TYR A 223 -4.07 18.14 -34.39
N SER A 224 -4.10 18.93 -35.47
CA SER A 224 -4.73 20.24 -35.43
C SER A 224 -6.20 20.01 -35.07
N VAL A 225 -6.56 20.33 -33.83
CA VAL A 225 -7.96 20.41 -33.41
C VAL A 225 -8.53 21.61 -34.15
N SER A 226 -9.07 21.36 -35.34
CA SER A 226 -9.85 22.33 -36.08
C SER A 226 -11.08 22.67 -35.25
N LYS A 227 -11.04 23.84 -34.63
CA LYS A 227 -12.17 24.49 -33.97
C LYS A 227 -13.23 24.79 -35.02
N SER A 228 -14.15 23.86 -35.23
CA SER A 228 -15.35 24.08 -36.04
C SER A 228 -16.33 24.96 -35.25
N LYS A 229 -16.43 26.22 -35.64
CA LYS A 229 -17.62 27.05 -35.42
C LYS A 229 -18.70 26.57 -36.40
N GLY A 230 -19.81 26.07 -35.86
CA GLY A 230 -21.06 25.80 -36.56
C GLY A 230 -22.04 25.27 -35.51
N ALA A 231 -22.87 26.15 -34.97
CA ALA A 231 -24.28 26.29 -35.32
C ALA A 231 -25.11 25.19 -34.64
N GLY A 232 -25.93 25.62 -33.69
CA GLY A 232 -26.60 24.75 -32.75
C GLY A 232 -27.48 23.71 -33.41
N ASP A 233 -27.44 22.52 -32.82
CA ASP A 233 -28.66 21.78 -32.58
C ASP A 233 -28.72 21.41 -31.10
N LYS A 234 -29.86 21.72 -30.49
CA LYS A 234 -30.17 21.40 -29.11
C LYS A 234 -30.62 19.94 -29.08
N SER A 235 -29.68 19.01 -29.17
CA SER A 235 -29.92 17.67 -28.65
C SER A 235 -29.45 17.64 -27.22
N ALA A 236 -30.42 17.59 -26.32
CA ALA A 236 -30.23 17.26 -24.92
C ALA A 236 -29.33 16.02 -24.83
N VAL A 237 -28.08 16.22 -24.42
CA VAL A 237 -27.32 15.16 -23.78
C VAL A 237 -28.06 14.92 -22.47
N GLU A 238 -28.85 13.86 -22.44
CA GLU A 238 -29.37 13.31 -21.19
C GLU A 238 -28.19 13.22 -20.22
N GLN A 239 -28.27 13.99 -19.14
CA GLN A 239 -27.31 14.00 -18.05
C GLN A 239 -27.26 12.59 -17.45
N SER A 240 -26.32 11.78 -17.93
CA SER A 240 -26.13 10.41 -17.49
C SER A 240 -25.62 10.41 -16.05
N VAL A 241 -26.55 10.19 -15.12
CA VAL A 241 -26.40 9.78 -13.71
C VAL A 241 -25.02 10.03 -13.10
N ALA A 242 -24.90 11.19 -12.46
CA ALA A 242 -23.71 11.69 -11.79
C ALA A 242 -23.45 10.98 -10.45
N TYR A 243 -22.75 9.85 -10.46
CA TYR A 243 -22.37 9.03 -9.29
C TYR A 243 -23.48 8.09 -8.77
N GLY A 244 -23.56 6.89 -9.35
CA GLY A 244 -24.59 5.90 -9.02
C GLY A 244 -24.27 4.98 -7.83
N ARG A 245 -23.00 4.89 -7.41
CA ARG A 245 -22.57 4.05 -6.28
C ARG A 245 -21.88 4.88 -5.21
N TRP A 246 -22.20 4.58 -3.96
CA TRP A 246 -21.70 5.28 -2.79
C TRP A 246 -21.34 4.32 -1.67
N ILE A 247 -20.16 4.50 -1.07
CA ILE A 247 -19.72 3.77 0.12
C ILE A 247 -19.56 4.79 1.24
N GLN A 248 -20.22 4.55 2.37
CA GLN A 248 -20.21 5.47 3.51
C GLN A 248 -19.19 5.03 4.55
N ASP A 249 -18.68 5.99 5.33
CA ASP A 249 -17.89 5.72 6.54
C ASP A 249 -16.61 4.88 6.31
N ALA A 250 -16.00 4.99 5.13
CA ALA A 250 -14.71 4.40 4.86
C ALA A 250 -13.60 5.07 5.68
N HIS A 251 -12.60 4.32 6.11
CA HIS A 251 -11.52 4.84 6.94
C HIS A 251 -10.34 5.29 6.08
N LEU A 252 -10.08 6.59 6.02
CA LEU A 252 -8.91 7.19 5.37
C LEU A 252 -7.76 7.38 6.35
N HIS A 253 -6.60 6.86 5.98
CA HIS A 253 -5.34 6.97 6.70
C HIS A 253 -4.35 7.78 5.88
N VAL A 254 -3.90 8.91 6.42
CA VAL A 254 -2.81 9.69 5.84
C VAL A 254 -1.55 9.37 6.63
N VAL A 255 -0.60 8.69 6.00
CA VAL A 255 0.56 8.14 6.72
C VAL A 255 1.84 8.81 6.23
N PRO A 256 2.40 9.77 7.00
CA PRO A 256 3.73 10.27 6.77
C PRO A 256 4.75 9.15 7.02
N PRO A 257 5.73 8.92 6.14
CA PRO A 257 6.71 7.84 6.31
C PRO A 257 7.51 7.97 7.61
N GLU A 258 7.74 9.20 8.08
CA GLU A 258 8.47 9.49 9.32
C GLU A 258 7.73 9.06 10.59
N LYS A 259 6.39 8.98 10.54
CA LYS A 259 5.54 8.66 11.70
C LYS A 259 5.02 7.23 11.68
N LEU A 260 5.40 6.43 10.68
CA LEU A 260 4.94 5.06 10.54
C LEU A 260 5.63 4.16 11.57
N VAL A 261 4.86 3.65 12.52
CA VAL A 261 5.30 2.63 13.45
C VAL A 261 4.87 1.26 12.92
N LEU A 262 5.85 0.43 12.54
CA LEU A 262 5.66 -0.96 12.11
C LEU A 262 5.34 -1.86 13.31
N LYS A 263 4.13 -1.70 13.85
CA LYS A 263 3.55 -2.56 14.88
C LYS A 263 2.17 -3.02 14.42
N PRO A 264 1.73 -4.24 14.77
CA PRO A 264 0.36 -4.67 14.55
C PRO A 264 -0.61 -3.65 15.13
N ASP A 265 -1.69 -3.39 14.40
CA ASP A 265 -2.80 -2.52 14.82
C ASP A 265 -2.43 -1.04 15.09
N SER A 266 -1.25 -0.58 14.67
CA SER A 266 -0.76 0.78 14.99
C SER A 266 -1.63 1.89 14.40
N LEU A 267 -2.28 1.64 13.26
CA LEU A 267 -3.12 2.60 12.55
C LEU A 267 -4.63 2.40 12.77
N VAL A 268 -5.04 1.38 13.55
CA VAL A 268 -6.47 1.06 13.77
C VAL A 268 -7.25 2.24 14.35
N LYS A 269 -6.61 3.10 15.15
CA LYS A 269 -7.24 4.28 15.79
C LYS A 269 -6.96 5.61 15.09
N VAL A 270 -6.11 5.62 14.06
CA VAL A 270 -5.63 6.85 13.41
C VAL A 270 -6.23 6.94 12.01
N PHE A 271 -7.52 7.26 11.93
CA PHE A 271 -8.25 7.38 10.67
C PHE A 271 -9.20 8.57 10.67
N THR A 272 -9.58 8.97 9.47
CA THR A 272 -10.64 9.95 9.21
C THR A 272 -11.75 9.25 8.44
N ASN A 273 -13.00 9.41 8.86
CA ASN A 273 -14.13 8.85 8.11
C ASN A 273 -14.37 9.66 6.85
N VAL A 274 -14.45 8.96 5.73
CA VAL A 274 -14.70 9.53 4.42
C VAL A 274 -15.77 8.74 3.71
N ASP A 275 -16.47 9.40 2.81
CA ASP A 275 -17.41 8.77 1.92
C ASP A 275 -16.83 8.70 0.50
N LEU A 276 -17.12 7.62 -0.22
CA LEU A 276 -16.61 7.37 -1.57
C LEU A 276 -17.77 7.40 -2.56
N GLY A 277 -17.63 8.24 -3.60
CA GLY A 277 -18.53 8.29 -4.73
C GLY A 277 -17.87 7.78 -6.00
N PHE A 278 -18.59 6.96 -6.75
CA PHE A 278 -18.12 6.42 -8.03
C PHE A 278 -19.00 6.89 -9.18
N GLY A 279 -18.39 7.57 -10.15
CA GLY A 279 -19.04 8.06 -11.36
C GLY A 279 -18.20 7.78 -12.61
N PRO A 280 -18.76 8.03 -13.80
CA PRO A 280 -18.05 7.78 -15.06
C PRO A 280 -16.81 8.68 -15.22
N GLU A 281 -16.83 9.89 -14.65
CA GLU A 281 -15.71 10.83 -14.72
C GLU A 281 -14.57 10.51 -13.75
N GLY A 282 -14.80 9.64 -12.77
CA GLY A 282 -13.81 9.30 -11.75
C GLY A 282 -14.41 9.02 -10.37
N MET A 283 -13.51 8.78 -9.42
CA MET A 283 -13.85 8.52 -8.02
C MET A 283 -13.63 9.78 -7.19
N VAL A 284 -14.61 10.12 -6.37
CA VAL A 284 -14.51 11.21 -5.39
C VAL A 284 -14.38 10.61 -3.99
N VAL A 285 -13.42 11.10 -3.22
CA VAL A 285 -13.31 10.85 -1.78
C VAL A 285 -13.69 12.13 -1.05
N VAL A 286 -14.73 12.06 -0.23
CA VAL A 286 -15.28 13.21 0.48
C VAL A 286 -15.04 13.05 1.97
N THR A 287 -14.30 13.99 2.55
CA THR A 287 -14.19 14.10 4.01
C THR A 287 -15.31 15.00 4.51
N LEU A 288 -16.26 14.41 5.22
CA LEU A 288 -17.32 15.17 5.87
C LEU A 288 -16.73 15.86 7.09
N GLY A 289 -16.73 17.19 7.09
CA GLY A 289 -16.35 17.95 8.27
C GLY A 289 -17.24 17.56 9.45
N LYS A 290 -16.67 17.48 10.66
CA LYS A 290 -17.48 17.39 11.87
C LYS A 290 -18.48 18.54 11.81
N LYS A 291 -19.78 18.20 11.92
CA LYS A 291 -20.92 19.13 11.95
C LYS A 291 -20.45 20.43 12.57
N ALA A 292 -20.36 21.50 11.79
CA ALA A 292 -19.90 22.78 12.28
C ALA A 292 -20.84 23.17 13.44
N GLY A 293 -20.36 23.00 14.68
CA GLY A 293 -21.00 23.46 15.89
C GLY A 293 -20.87 24.97 15.96
N GLY A 294 -21.45 25.65 14.98
CA GLY A 294 -21.58 27.10 14.95
C GLY A 294 -22.70 27.51 15.87
N MET A 295 -22.39 28.39 16.82
CA MET A 295 -23.28 28.91 17.85
C MET A 295 -24.43 29.80 17.32
N PHE A 296 -24.69 29.80 16.02
CA PHE A 296 -25.74 30.58 15.34
C PHE A 296 -26.23 29.81 14.11
N GLY A 297 -27.43 29.23 14.14
CA GLY A 297 -27.99 28.60 12.94
C GLY A 297 -29.21 27.71 13.18
N GLY A 298 -30.35 28.31 13.50
CA GLY A 298 -31.66 27.66 13.49
C GLY A 298 -32.20 27.45 12.06
N GLY A 299 -31.44 26.76 11.20
CA GLY A 299 -31.85 26.39 9.84
C GLY A 299 -31.81 24.88 9.66
N ASP A 300 -32.76 24.33 8.90
CA ASP A 300 -32.99 22.90 8.63
C ASP A 300 -31.72 22.02 8.69
N LYS A 301 -31.68 21.11 9.66
CA LYS A 301 -30.62 20.12 9.88
C LYS A 301 -30.64 19.03 8.80
N LYS A 302 -30.41 19.39 7.54
CA LYS A 302 -30.09 18.39 6.51
C LYS A 302 -28.68 17.86 6.79
N ASP A 303 -28.52 16.54 6.79
CA ASP A 303 -27.21 15.97 7.04
C ASP A 303 -26.26 16.35 5.88
N PRO A 304 -24.99 16.64 6.17
CA PRO A 304 -24.04 17.08 5.15
C PRO A 304 -23.88 16.05 4.02
N ARG A 305 -24.15 14.77 4.30
CA ARG A 305 -24.25 13.69 3.31
C ARG A 305 -25.33 13.96 2.27
N ASP A 306 -26.53 14.33 2.71
CA ASP A 306 -27.66 14.58 1.82
C ASP A 306 -27.38 15.78 0.91
N VAL A 307 -26.69 16.79 1.43
CA VAL A 307 -26.28 17.97 0.65
C VAL A 307 -25.26 17.60 -0.42
N VAL A 308 -24.25 16.77 -0.09
CA VAL A 308 -23.25 16.29 -1.06
C VAL A 308 -23.91 15.40 -2.11
N LEU A 309 -24.75 14.45 -1.70
CA LEU A 309 -25.47 13.55 -2.61
C LEU A 309 -26.42 14.34 -3.52
N GLN A 310 -27.09 15.36 -3.00
CA GLN A 310 -27.95 16.23 -3.79
C GLN A 310 -27.14 17.06 -4.79
N HIS A 311 -26.00 17.61 -4.39
CA HIS A 311 -25.11 18.37 -5.27
C HIS A 311 -24.53 17.52 -6.42
N LEU A 312 -24.21 16.26 -6.13
CA LEU A 312 -23.75 15.30 -7.13
C LEU A 312 -24.88 14.89 -8.07
N LYS A 313 -26.09 14.62 -7.55
CA LYS A 313 -27.28 14.35 -8.38
C LYS A 313 -27.65 15.52 -9.28
N GLU A 314 -27.41 16.75 -8.85
CA GLU A 314 -27.61 17.97 -9.63
C GLU A 314 -26.57 18.16 -10.75
N GLY A 315 -25.58 17.27 -10.88
CA GLY A 315 -24.61 17.29 -11.98
C GLY A 315 -23.62 18.45 -11.93
N LYS A 316 -23.46 19.08 -10.77
CA LYS A 316 -22.51 20.19 -10.57
C LYS A 316 -21.07 19.64 -10.54
N PRO A 317 -20.08 20.43 -10.98
CA PRO A 317 -18.72 19.95 -11.13
C PRO A 317 -18.14 19.45 -9.80
N PRO A 318 -17.34 18.37 -9.80
CA PRO A 318 -16.77 17.79 -8.58
C PRO A 318 -15.86 18.75 -7.80
N ALA A 319 -15.43 19.86 -8.44
CA ALA A 319 -14.69 20.93 -7.81
C ALA A 319 -15.51 21.79 -6.83
N GLU A 320 -16.85 21.79 -6.91
CA GLU A 320 -17.72 22.65 -6.08
C GLU A 320 -18.40 21.91 -4.93
N ILE A 321 -18.05 20.65 -4.68
CA ILE A 321 -18.67 19.84 -3.63
C ILE A 321 -18.47 20.53 -2.26
N PRO A 322 -19.57 20.79 -1.50
CA PRO A 322 -19.52 21.43 -0.20
C PRO A 322 -19.07 20.45 0.89
N ALA A 323 -17.78 20.10 0.85
CA ALA A 323 -17.13 19.21 1.81
C ALA A 323 -15.89 19.86 2.45
N ALA A 324 -15.46 19.33 3.60
CA ALA A 324 -14.31 19.87 4.31
C ALA A 324 -13.00 19.57 3.58
N ASP A 325 -12.89 18.38 2.99
CA ASP A 325 -11.82 18.02 2.08
C ASP A 325 -12.37 17.13 0.96
N LYS A 326 -11.81 17.25 -0.23
CA LYS A 326 -12.25 16.52 -1.43
C LYS A 326 -11.04 16.08 -2.24
N LEU A 327 -11.00 14.80 -2.56
CA LEU A 327 -10.02 14.23 -3.46
C LEU A 327 -10.76 13.68 -4.68
N PHE A 328 -10.29 14.04 -5.87
CA PHE A 328 -10.85 13.57 -7.12
C PHE A 328 -9.77 12.78 -7.87
N PHE A 329 -10.12 11.55 -8.25
CA PHE A 329 -9.23 10.64 -8.97
C PHE A 329 -9.86 10.31 -10.31
N LYS A 330 -9.10 10.57 -11.38
CA LYS A 330 -9.50 10.21 -12.73
C LYS A 330 -9.38 8.70 -12.97
N PRO A 331 -10.14 8.13 -13.92
CA PRO A 331 -10.07 6.70 -14.25
C PRO A 331 -8.66 6.19 -14.52
N GLU A 332 -7.81 6.98 -15.19
CA GLU A 332 -6.43 6.58 -15.48
C GLU A 332 -5.58 6.46 -14.22
N GLN A 333 -5.79 7.34 -13.24
CA GLN A 333 -5.07 7.31 -11.96
C GLN A 333 -5.53 6.14 -11.10
N LEU A 334 -6.79 5.73 -11.20
CA LEU A 334 -7.32 4.59 -10.45
C LEU A 334 -6.64 3.27 -10.83
N GLN A 335 -6.00 3.18 -12.00
CA GLN A 335 -5.19 2.01 -12.37
C GLN A 335 -3.95 1.84 -11.48
N GLU A 336 -3.49 2.90 -10.82
CA GLU A 336 -2.36 2.85 -9.88
C GLU A 336 -2.77 2.38 -8.47
N MET A 337 -4.07 2.20 -8.22
CA MET A 337 -4.55 1.67 -6.95
C MET A 337 -4.04 0.25 -6.72
N ARG A 338 -3.63 -0.02 -5.49
CA ARG A 338 -3.11 -1.33 -5.11
C ARG A 338 -3.55 -1.73 -3.71
N VAL A 339 -3.85 -3.00 -3.54
CA VAL A 339 -4.08 -3.59 -2.22
C VAL A 339 -2.72 -3.77 -1.53
N VAL A 340 -2.58 -3.20 -0.35
CA VAL A 340 -1.34 -3.26 0.44
C VAL A 340 -1.46 -4.24 1.60
N GLN A 341 -2.68 -4.49 2.07
CA GLN A 341 -3.00 -5.47 3.09
C GLN A 341 -4.35 -6.13 2.76
N PRO A 342 -4.50 -7.47 2.86
CA PRO A 342 -3.48 -8.49 3.11
C PRO A 342 -2.40 -8.51 2.01
N VAL A 343 -1.23 -9.03 2.36
CA VAL A 343 -0.07 -9.05 1.47
C VAL A 343 -0.05 -10.38 0.71
N ALA A 344 -0.07 -10.33 -0.62
CA ALA A 344 0.13 -11.51 -1.46
C ALA A 344 1.51 -12.16 -1.25
N ASN A 345 2.56 -11.34 -1.18
CA ASN A 345 3.93 -11.76 -0.97
C ASN A 345 4.66 -10.80 -0.02
N ARG A 346 5.24 -11.34 1.07
CA ARG A 346 5.94 -10.55 2.09
C ARG A 346 7.03 -9.65 1.52
N SER A 347 7.70 -10.07 0.44
CA SER A 347 8.74 -9.29 -0.24
C SER A 347 8.22 -8.05 -0.97
N GLN A 348 6.95 -8.02 -1.35
CA GLN A 348 6.29 -6.89 -1.99
C GLN A 348 5.55 -6.00 -0.98
N SER A 349 5.53 -6.39 0.30
CA SER A 349 4.87 -5.60 1.35
C SER A 349 5.69 -4.38 1.73
N MET A 350 5.09 -3.20 1.62
CA MET A 350 5.66 -1.98 2.21
C MET A 350 5.74 -2.06 3.75
N PHE A 351 4.97 -2.95 4.39
CA PHE A 351 4.92 -3.12 5.84
C PHE A 351 5.55 -4.45 6.30
N ALA A 352 6.37 -5.09 5.45
CA ALA A 352 7.03 -6.37 5.73
C ALA A 352 6.09 -7.51 6.18
N GLY A 353 4.81 -7.47 5.79
CA GLY A 353 3.78 -8.44 6.17
C GLY A 353 3.08 -8.15 7.49
N VAL A 354 3.35 -7.04 8.16
CA VAL A 354 2.72 -6.69 9.44
C VAL A 354 1.34 -6.07 9.19
N PRO A 355 0.26 -6.56 9.84
CA PRO A 355 -1.09 -6.00 9.69
C PRO A 355 -1.24 -4.69 10.49
N VAL A 356 -0.71 -3.59 9.96
CA VAL A 356 -0.71 -2.28 10.64
C VAL A 356 -2.11 -1.65 10.74
N PHE A 357 -3.01 -1.98 9.81
CA PHE A 357 -4.38 -1.45 9.75
C PHE A 357 -5.41 -2.28 10.53
N GLY A 358 -4.99 -3.35 11.20
CA GLY A 358 -5.89 -4.30 11.87
C GLY A 358 -5.83 -5.69 11.24
N GLY A 359 -5.79 -6.74 12.07
CA GLY A 359 -5.99 -8.12 11.61
C GLY A 359 -7.34 -8.28 10.88
N GLY A 360 -7.33 -8.92 9.70
CA GLY A 360 -8.54 -9.13 8.90
C GLY A 360 -9.10 -7.90 8.17
N ARG A 361 -8.49 -6.71 8.30
CA ARG A 361 -8.86 -5.54 7.50
C ARG A 361 -8.10 -5.48 6.19
N ILE A 362 -8.76 -4.92 5.19
CA ILE A 362 -8.22 -4.77 3.84
C ILE A 362 -7.81 -3.31 3.65
N ALA A 363 -6.54 -3.05 3.33
CA ALA A 363 -6.02 -1.71 3.10
C ALA A 363 -5.63 -1.53 1.63
N VAL A 364 -6.15 -0.47 1.03
CA VAL A 364 -5.94 -0.08 -0.37
C VAL A 364 -5.19 1.25 -0.40
N GLN A 365 -4.08 1.31 -1.12
CA GLN A 365 -3.39 2.57 -1.37
C GLN A 365 -4.07 3.33 -2.50
N LEU A 366 -4.35 4.60 -2.24
CA LEU A 366 -4.84 5.54 -3.24
C LEU A 366 -3.68 6.09 -4.09
N PRO A 367 -3.96 6.50 -5.34
CA PRO A 367 -2.97 7.13 -6.21
C PRO A 367 -2.43 8.43 -5.59
N SER A 368 -1.18 8.76 -5.90
CA SER A 368 -0.59 10.03 -5.48
C SER A 368 -1.07 11.16 -6.39
N LEU A 369 -1.70 12.19 -5.82
CA LEU A 369 -2.15 13.37 -6.58
C LEU A 369 -1.00 14.35 -6.87
N ALA A 370 0.02 14.36 -6.01
CA ALA A 370 1.24 15.13 -6.15
C ALA A 370 2.42 14.35 -5.57
N ASP A 371 3.63 14.53 -6.13
CA ASP A 371 4.84 13.84 -5.67
C ASP A 371 5.24 14.17 -4.23
N THR A 372 4.76 15.30 -3.70
CA THR A 372 5.06 15.79 -2.35
C THR A 372 4.04 15.34 -1.30
N ASP A 373 2.94 14.72 -1.71
CA ASP A 373 1.88 14.34 -0.79
C ASP A 373 2.22 13.04 -0.05
N PRO A 374 1.92 12.94 1.26
CA PRO A 374 2.06 11.68 1.97
C PRO A 374 1.13 10.62 1.38
N PRO A 375 1.54 9.34 1.36
CA PRO A 375 0.72 8.26 0.84
C PRO A 375 -0.57 8.12 1.68
N ARG A 376 -1.67 7.89 0.96
CA ARG A 376 -3.01 7.77 1.53
C ARG A 376 -3.49 6.33 1.36
N TYR A 377 -4.10 5.79 2.41
CA TYR A 377 -4.64 4.43 2.42
C TYR A 377 -6.09 4.44 2.87
N LEU A 378 -6.93 3.65 2.23
CA LEU A 378 -8.28 3.38 2.65
C LEU A 378 -8.34 1.98 3.29
N SER A 379 -8.93 1.86 4.47
CA SER A 379 -9.11 0.55 5.12
C SER A 379 -10.58 0.16 5.18
N PHE A 380 -10.90 -1.06 4.74
CA PHE A 380 -12.25 -1.57 4.56
C PHE A 380 -12.50 -2.85 5.34
N GLY A 381 -13.77 -3.08 5.69
CA GLY A 381 -14.30 -4.42 5.95
C GLY A 381 -14.46 -5.22 4.65
N ILE A 382 -14.78 -6.51 4.77
CA ILE A 382 -14.94 -7.38 3.59
C ILE A 382 -16.12 -6.95 2.71
N THR A 383 -17.23 -6.54 3.32
CA THR A 383 -18.45 -6.15 2.59
C THR A 383 -18.22 -4.87 1.79
N GLU A 384 -17.60 -3.86 2.43
CA GLU A 384 -17.24 -2.60 1.81
C GLU A 384 -16.22 -2.79 0.68
N PHE A 385 -15.22 -3.65 0.89
CA PHE A 385 -14.21 -3.94 -0.12
C PHE A 385 -14.80 -4.62 -1.35
N ARG A 386 -15.73 -5.56 -1.17
CA ARG A 386 -16.44 -6.19 -2.30
C ARG A 386 -17.23 -5.16 -3.10
N ALA A 387 -17.92 -4.23 -2.42
CA ALA A 387 -18.64 -3.14 -3.08
C ALA A 387 -17.69 -2.22 -3.87
N LEU A 388 -16.52 -1.89 -3.30
CA LEU A 388 -15.47 -1.13 -3.97
C LEU A 388 -14.96 -1.86 -5.20
N ALA A 389 -14.54 -3.11 -5.07
CA ALA A 389 -13.97 -3.90 -6.15
C ALA A 389 -14.99 -4.09 -7.29
N GLN A 390 -16.26 -4.29 -6.97
CA GLN A 390 -17.33 -4.36 -7.96
C GLN A 390 -17.53 -3.01 -8.68
N ALA A 391 -17.57 -1.88 -7.94
CA ALA A 391 -17.70 -0.56 -8.56
C ALA A 391 -16.51 -0.21 -9.47
N VAL A 392 -15.30 -0.54 -9.03
CA VAL A 392 -14.06 -0.26 -9.76
C VAL A 392 -13.92 -1.14 -11.01
N SER A 393 -14.32 -2.40 -10.92
CA SER A 393 -14.37 -3.32 -12.08
C SER A 393 -15.39 -2.86 -13.13
N GLU A 394 -16.61 -2.52 -12.71
CA GLU A 394 -17.68 -2.14 -13.64
C GLU A 394 -17.45 -0.78 -14.31
N LEU A 395 -16.94 0.22 -13.58
CA LEU A 395 -16.83 1.59 -14.08
C LEU A 395 -15.48 1.88 -14.77
N TYR A 396 -14.40 1.26 -14.30
CA TYR A 396 -13.04 1.59 -14.75
C TYR A 396 -12.32 0.40 -15.40
N GLY A 397 -12.94 -0.78 -15.44
CA GLY A 397 -12.38 -1.96 -16.09
C GLY A 397 -11.23 -2.62 -15.33
N LEU A 398 -11.04 -2.32 -14.04
CA LEU A 398 -10.05 -3.00 -13.19
C LEU A 398 -10.59 -4.36 -12.74
N VAL A 399 -10.35 -5.37 -13.56
CA VAL A 399 -10.74 -6.76 -13.28
C VAL A 399 -9.81 -7.37 -12.22
N ASP A 400 -10.35 -8.29 -11.40
CA ASP A 400 -9.60 -9.07 -10.39
C ASP A 400 -8.91 -8.25 -9.29
N PHE A 401 -9.38 -7.03 -9.01
CA PHE A 401 -8.83 -6.18 -7.95
C PHE A 401 -8.84 -6.88 -6.57
N GLY A 402 -7.65 -7.21 -6.06
CA GLY A 402 -7.44 -7.87 -4.76
C GLY A 402 -7.55 -9.39 -4.76
N ARG A 403 -7.77 -10.04 -5.91
CA ARG A 403 -7.85 -11.51 -6.02
C ARG A 403 -6.54 -12.19 -5.62
N ASP A 404 -5.41 -11.63 -6.03
CA ASP A 404 -4.07 -12.16 -5.75
C ASP A 404 -3.66 -12.00 -4.27
N CYS A 405 -4.39 -11.19 -3.50
CA CYS A 405 -4.09 -10.91 -2.10
C CYS A 405 -4.73 -11.92 -1.14
N GLY A 406 -5.40 -12.95 -1.64
CA GLY A 406 -6.09 -13.94 -0.80
C GLY A 406 -7.37 -13.41 -0.16
N ILE A 407 -7.94 -12.32 -0.69
CA ILE A 407 -9.20 -11.76 -0.21
C ILE A 407 -10.36 -12.57 -0.81
N PRO A 408 -11.28 -13.11 0.01
CA PRO A 408 -12.43 -13.84 -0.52
C PRO A 408 -13.47 -12.88 -1.12
N MET A 409 -13.54 -12.86 -2.45
CA MET A 409 -14.52 -12.07 -3.23
C MET A 409 -15.96 -12.57 -3.08
N GLN A 410 -16.14 -13.83 -2.71
CA GLN A 410 -17.43 -14.46 -2.46
C GLN A 410 -17.36 -15.26 -1.16
N ASP A 411 -18.52 -15.54 -0.57
CA ASP A 411 -18.61 -16.35 0.64
C ASP A 411 -18.27 -17.80 0.31
N GLN A 412 -17.22 -18.31 0.96
CA GLN A 412 -16.78 -19.68 0.79
C GLN A 412 -17.12 -20.47 2.04
N PHE A 413 -17.74 -21.63 1.83
CA PHE A 413 -18.20 -22.49 2.91
C PHE A 413 -17.50 -23.84 2.85
N THR A 414 -17.16 -24.37 4.02
CA THR A 414 -16.75 -25.77 4.17
C THR A 414 -17.92 -26.59 4.70
N GLU A 415 -18.29 -27.63 3.98
CA GLU A 415 -19.34 -28.55 4.41
C GLU A 415 -18.78 -29.60 5.39
N HIS A 416 -19.46 -29.76 6.52
CA HIS A 416 -19.13 -30.70 7.56
C HIS A 416 -20.28 -31.67 7.79
N ARG A 417 -19.94 -32.94 7.96
CA ARG A 417 -20.92 -33.96 8.37
C ARG A 417 -21.07 -33.95 9.88
N CYS A 418 -22.28 -33.70 10.38
CA CYS A 418 -22.55 -33.81 11.81
C CYS A 418 -22.64 -35.28 12.23
N THR A 419 -22.16 -35.61 13.43
CA THR A 419 -22.27 -36.97 13.99
C THR A 419 -23.70 -37.29 14.45
N TYR A 420 -24.45 -36.28 14.89
CA TYR A 420 -25.79 -36.40 15.46
C TYR A 420 -26.88 -35.72 14.62
N GLY A 421 -26.60 -35.43 13.35
CA GLY A 421 -27.51 -34.70 12.47
C GLY A 421 -27.05 -34.70 11.01
N GLY A 422 -27.68 -33.84 10.21
CA GLY A 422 -27.33 -33.65 8.80
C GLY A 422 -25.99 -32.94 8.59
N ALA A 423 -25.65 -32.72 7.32
CA ALA A 423 -24.52 -31.86 6.98
C ALA A 423 -24.82 -30.39 7.31
N PHE A 424 -23.79 -29.64 7.70
CA PHE A 424 -23.88 -28.21 7.95
C PHE A 424 -22.67 -27.49 7.36
N LYS A 425 -22.82 -26.20 7.08
CA LYS A 425 -21.79 -25.39 6.42
C LYS A 425 -21.17 -24.43 7.42
N SER A 426 -19.85 -24.34 7.44
CA SER A 426 -19.09 -23.34 8.19
C SER A 426 -18.43 -22.34 7.23
N LEU A 427 -18.20 -21.11 7.68
CA LEU A 427 -17.62 -20.06 6.87
C LEU A 427 -16.08 -20.12 6.90
N ASN A 428 -15.46 -20.00 5.74
CA ASN A 428 -14.00 -19.91 5.62
C ASN A 428 -13.51 -18.47 5.85
N ASN A 429 -12.22 -18.30 6.15
CA ASN A 429 -11.56 -16.99 6.29
C ASN A 429 -12.22 -16.06 7.33
N LEU A 430 -12.55 -16.62 8.50
CA LEU A 430 -13.27 -15.93 9.59
C LEU A 430 -12.66 -14.59 10.02
N GLU A 431 -11.35 -14.42 9.86
CA GLU A 431 -10.64 -13.20 10.25
C GLU A 431 -11.21 -11.95 9.57
N PHE A 432 -11.57 -12.03 8.29
CA PHE A 432 -12.14 -10.90 7.55
C PHE A 432 -13.56 -10.56 7.99
N TYR A 433 -14.36 -11.57 8.33
CA TYR A 433 -15.74 -11.37 8.76
C TYR A 433 -15.82 -10.88 10.21
N LYS A 434 -14.88 -11.26 11.07
CA LYS A 434 -14.76 -10.74 12.44
C LYS A 434 -14.33 -9.27 12.46
N ALA A 435 -13.54 -8.87 11.48
CA ALA A 435 -13.08 -7.49 11.33
C ALA A 435 -14.16 -6.56 10.74
N ASP A 436 -15.22 -7.12 10.14
CA ASP A 436 -16.30 -6.36 9.52
C ASP A 436 -17.46 -6.14 10.52
N PRO A 437 -17.75 -4.89 10.93
CA PRO A 437 -18.83 -4.61 11.87
C PRO A 437 -20.22 -4.81 11.29
N THR A 438 -20.36 -4.88 9.96
CA THR A 438 -21.65 -5.06 9.29
C THR A 438 -22.14 -6.50 9.33
N VAL A 439 -21.22 -7.46 9.49
CA VAL A 439 -21.51 -8.90 9.48
C VAL A 439 -21.66 -9.43 10.90
N LYS A 440 -22.83 -10.00 11.22
CA LYS A 440 -23.08 -10.69 12.50
C LYS A 440 -22.85 -12.18 12.31
N LEU A 441 -21.78 -12.72 12.89
CA LEU A 441 -21.48 -14.15 12.84
C LEU A 441 -22.28 -14.93 13.90
N VAL A 442 -22.76 -16.12 13.52
CA VAL A 442 -23.48 -17.04 14.41
C VAL A 442 -22.69 -18.34 14.50
N THR A 443 -22.59 -18.92 15.70
CA THR A 443 -22.00 -20.25 15.87
C THR A 443 -22.92 -21.28 15.22
N VAL A 444 -22.42 -21.99 14.21
CA VAL A 444 -23.17 -23.05 13.51
C VAL A 444 -22.81 -24.44 14.04
N GLY A 445 -21.62 -24.58 14.63
CA GLY A 445 -21.17 -25.84 15.19
C GLY A 445 -19.82 -25.77 15.89
N TRP A 446 -19.30 -26.94 16.19
CA TRP A 446 -18.06 -27.13 16.94
C TRP A 446 -17.27 -28.29 16.35
N LYS A 447 -15.95 -28.22 16.47
CA LYS A 447 -15.02 -29.25 16.01
C LYS A 447 -14.13 -29.69 17.17
N CYS A 448 -14.01 -31.00 17.36
CA CYS A 448 -13.05 -31.56 18.31
C CYS A 448 -11.61 -31.31 17.83
N ALA A 449 -10.77 -30.73 18.68
CA ALA A 449 -9.35 -30.53 18.38
C ALA A 449 -8.58 -31.85 18.22
N GLY A 450 -8.91 -32.88 19.01
CA GLY A 450 -8.17 -34.14 19.00
C GLY A 450 -8.47 -35.07 17.80
N CYS A 451 -9.75 -35.33 17.52
CA CYS A 451 -10.14 -36.29 16.46
C CYS A 451 -10.85 -35.66 15.25
N GLY A 452 -11.02 -34.33 15.23
CA GLY A 452 -11.66 -33.62 14.12
C GLY A 452 -13.17 -33.81 14.01
N LEU A 453 -13.81 -34.53 14.94
CA LEU A 453 -15.26 -34.78 14.92
C LEU A 453 -16.04 -33.47 15.00
N THR A 454 -16.98 -33.27 14.08
CA THR A 454 -17.80 -32.07 13.96
C THR A 454 -19.22 -32.29 14.44
N MET A 455 -19.77 -31.30 15.15
CA MET A 455 -21.16 -31.28 15.62
C MET A 455 -21.81 -29.94 15.31
N SER A 456 -22.99 -29.96 14.68
CA SER A 456 -23.82 -28.77 14.52
C SER A 456 -24.50 -28.39 15.84
N GLU A 457 -24.88 -27.11 15.97
CA GLU A 457 -25.69 -26.63 17.11
C GLU A 457 -27.03 -27.39 17.22
N GLU A 458 -27.66 -27.72 16.09
CA GLU A 458 -28.89 -28.53 16.06
C GLU A 458 -28.65 -29.97 16.54
N GLY A 459 -27.58 -30.61 16.07
CA GLY A 459 -27.22 -31.96 16.48
C GLY A 459 -26.89 -32.02 17.96
N ARG A 460 -26.24 -30.98 18.50
CA ARG A 460 -26.01 -30.82 19.94
C ARG A 460 -27.33 -30.74 20.70
N ALA A 461 -28.24 -29.87 20.27
CA ALA A 461 -29.51 -29.66 20.96
C ALA A 461 -30.36 -30.95 21.00
N LYS A 462 -30.34 -31.73 19.91
CA LYS A 462 -31.03 -33.03 19.83
C LYS A 462 -30.41 -34.09 20.74
N ALA A 463 -29.08 -34.08 20.88
CA ALA A 463 -28.34 -35.06 21.70
C ALA A 463 -28.10 -34.61 23.16
N ASP A 464 -28.62 -33.44 23.56
CA ASP A 464 -28.33 -32.75 24.84
C ASP A 464 -26.83 -32.69 25.19
N PHE A 465 -25.98 -32.61 24.16
CA PHE A 465 -24.53 -32.75 24.33
C PHE A 465 -23.93 -31.48 24.90
N GLY A 466 -23.36 -31.55 26.11
CA GLY A 466 -22.90 -30.36 26.83
C GLY A 466 -24.03 -29.51 27.41
N GLY A 467 -25.25 -30.06 27.50
CA GLY A 467 -26.42 -29.42 28.09
C GLY A 467 -27.11 -28.38 27.20
N LYS A 468 -28.17 -27.77 27.73
CA LYS A 468 -29.05 -26.81 27.03
C LYS A 468 -28.38 -25.53 26.54
N GLY A 469 -27.14 -25.24 26.93
CA GLY A 469 -26.47 -23.98 26.61
C GLY A 469 -25.07 -24.16 26.03
N ALA A 470 -24.68 -23.26 25.14
CA ALA A 470 -23.37 -23.26 24.47
C ALA A 470 -22.15 -23.22 25.42
N LYS A 471 -22.33 -22.76 26.68
CA LYS A 471 -21.27 -22.72 27.69
C LYS A 471 -20.86 -24.11 28.20
N GLY A 472 -21.75 -25.11 28.15
CA GLY A 472 -21.43 -26.45 28.67
C GLY A 472 -20.59 -27.30 27.70
N ILE A 473 -20.54 -26.93 26.42
CA ILE A 473 -19.71 -27.62 25.42
C ILE A 473 -18.22 -27.55 25.72
N ALA A 474 -17.74 -26.44 26.29
CA ALA A 474 -16.32 -26.27 26.64
C ALA A 474 -15.84 -27.30 27.68
N LYS A 475 -16.77 -27.89 28.44
CA LYS A 475 -16.51 -28.91 29.45
C LYS A 475 -16.88 -30.33 28.97
N ALA A 476 -17.50 -30.47 27.81
CA ALA A 476 -17.92 -31.75 27.27
C ALA A 476 -16.71 -32.53 26.72
N LYS A 477 -16.67 -33.83 27.01
CA LYS A 477 -15.67 -34.76 26.46
C LYS A 477 -16.15 -35.29 25.10
N CYS A 478 -15.25 -35.35 24.14
CA CYS A 478 -15.54 -35.89 22.82
C CYS A 478 -15.94 -37.38 22.92
N PRO A 479 -17.05 -37.81 22.29
CA PRO A 479 -17.48 -39.21 22.36
C PRO A 479 -16.49 -40.20 21.70
N LYS A 480 -15.65 -39.72 20.77
CA LYS A 480 -14.70 -40.58 20.03
C LYS A 480 -13.33 -40.70 20.70
N CYS A 481 -12.78 -39.61 21.25
CA CYS A 481 -11.41 -39.58 21.78
C CYS A 481 -11.31 -39.09 23.23
N GLN A 482 -12.43 -38.82 23.90
CA GLN A 482 -12.52 -38.31 25.28
C GLN A 482 -11.82 -36.97 25.58
N GLN A 483 -11.16 -36.36 24.60
CA GLN A 483 -10.56 -35.02 24.69
C GLN A 483 -11.62 -33.91 24.77
N LYS A 484 -11.23 -32.70 25.17
CA LYS A 484 -12.14 -31.53 25.24
C LYS A 484 -12.71 -31.20 23.86
N PHE A 485 -14.03 -31.02 23.77
CA PHE A 485 -14.70 -30.80 22.50
C PHE A 485 -14.83 -29.33 22.10
N GLY A 486 -15.07 -28.44 23.06
CA GLY A 486 -15.48 -27.04 22.79
C GLY A 486 -14.39 -26.02 22.50
N GLU A 487 -13.22 -26.43 22.01
CA GLU A 487 -12.11 -25.50 21.79
C GLU A 487 -12.18 -24.80 20.41
N VAL A 488 -12.62 -25.51 19.37
CA VAL A 488 -12.75 -24.96 18.02
C VAL A 488 -14.21 -24.69 17.68
N ARG A 489 -14.56 -23.40 17.56
CA ARG A 489 -15.88 -22.93 17.14
C ARG A 489 -15.95 -22.84 15.62
N LEU A 490 -17.02 -23.36 15.05
CA LEU A 490 -17.37 -23.17 13.65
C LEU A 490 -18.44 -22.09 13.58
N GLU A 491 -18.09 -20.98 12.97
CA GLU A 491 -18.96 -19.82 12.77
C GLU A 491 -19.48 -19.81 11.32
N GLY A 492 -20.67 -19.25 11.14
CA GLY A 492 -21.33 -19.11 9.86
C GLY A 492 -22.10 -17.81 9.80
N LEU A 493 -22.60 -17.49 8.61
CA LEU A 493 -23.58 -16.44 8.45
C LEU A 493 -24.91 -16.90 9.05
N PRO A 494 -25.72 -15.97 9.60
CA PRO A 494 -27.06 -16.30 10.07
C PRO A 494 -27.83 -16.93 8.91
N PRO A 495 -28.65 -17.97 9.16
CA PRO A 495 -29.49 -18.53 8.13
C PRO A 495 -30.29 -17.37 7.54
N ALA A 496 -30.20 -17.18 6.22
CA ALA A 496 -31.04 -16.22 5.52
C ALA A 496 -32.47 -16.48 5.99
N ALA A 497 -33.15 -15.46 6.52
CA ALA A 497 -34.55 -15.59 6.85
C ALA A 497 -35.24 -16.20 5.62
N PRO A 498 -36.04 -17.27 5.77
CA PRO A 498 -36.62 -17.94 4.63
C PRO A 498 -37.31 -16.88 3.78
N GLU A 499 -36.82 -16.68 2.56
CA GLU A 499 -37.47 -15.84 1.57
C GLU A 499 -38.91 -16.35 1.50
N ALA A 500 -39.85 -15.49 1.87
CA ALA A 500 -41.26 -15.80 1.78
C ALA A 500 -41.52 -16.27 0.35
N GLU A 501 -41.90 -17.55 0.20
CA GLU A 501 -42.34 -18.09 -1.08
C GLU A 501 -43.34 -17.11 -1.69
N PRO A 502 -43.20 -16.75 -2.98
CA PRO A 502 -44.19 -15.92 -3.64
C PRO A 502 -45.53 -16.65 -3.54
N ALA A 503 -46.47 -16.01 -2.85
CA ALA A 503 -47.83 -16.53 -2.70
C ALA A 503 -48.36 -16.95 -4.08
N PRO A 504 -48.90 -18.18 -4.22
CA PRO A 504 -49.47 -18.60 -5.49
C PRO A 504 -50.59 -17.63 -5.86
N ALA A 505 -50.48 -17.04 -7.04
CA ALA A 505 -51.52 -16.19 -7.61
C ALA A 505 -52.80 -17.03 -7.76
N THR A 506 -53.80 -16.75 -6.94
CA THR A 506 -55.17 -17.28 -7.07
C THR A 506 -56.02 -16.42 -7.97
#